data_AF-A0A5M6IJU5-F1
#
_entry.id   AF-A0A5M6IJU5-F1
#
_cell.length_a   1.000
_cell.length_b   1.000
_cell.length_c   1.000
_cell.angle_alpha   90.00
_cell.angle_beta   90.00
_cell.angle_gamma   90.00
#
_symmetry.space_group_name_H-M   'P 1'
#
loop_
_entity.id
_entity.type
_entity.pdbx_description
1 polymer ?
#
loop_
_entity_poly.entity_id
_entity_poly.type
_entity_poly.pdbx_seq_one_letter_code
_entity_poly.pdbx_strand_id
1 'polypeptide(L)'
;MHGCVGARTASRSFTGSSGGTEHVIIVEALPGPDFAEQLEAVARAYAEMQRRLELDAATAVFRRLHVSDVMNQAVQLRASPLCDDPASGPVAVSVVQQPPLPGSKLALLAYHVAAPGMAKRRISPRHLLVGKAELGHLWSTGLCVGEAPPPADATAQTRAAFDELVGTLAGQGGTLAENAVRTWIYVKDVDVLYQDMVDTRTPLLARHGLTTETHYIAATGIEGACGGRHDVIAMDAYSVLGLVPGQVTYLNDFSRLCPTKDYDVTFERGTRVGYADRAHHFISGTASIDHLGRVVHPGDVIRQLDRTLGNVEALLQSGAASLEDLMYLLVYLRDPTDSDRVQWHLRARLPHLPILMVQGPVCRPEWLVEVEGIAITAQSQPFLPDF
;
A
#
# COMPACT_ATOMS: atom_id res chain seq x y z
N MET A 1 -31.87 8.18 16.59
CA MET A 1 -30.54 8.46 17.16
C MET A 1 -29.66 8.94 16.03
N HIS A 2 -29.42 10.26 15.92
CA HIS A 2 -28.36 10.74 15.04
C HIS A 2 -27.03 10.29 15.66
N GLY A 3 -26.38 9.30 15.03
CA GLY A 3 -25.03 8.89 15.43
C GLY A 3 -24.10 10.10 15.35
N CYS A 4 -23.15 10.20 16.27
CA CYS A 4 -22.16 11.26 16.25
C CYS A 4 -21.35 11.16 14.96
N VAL A 5 -21.51 12.13 14.05
CA VAL A 5 -20.68 12.26 12.85
C VAL A 5 -19.27 12.66 13.32
N GLY A 6 -18.29 11.80 13.09
CA GLY A 6 -16.92 11.99 13.54
C GLY A 6 -15.96 11.05 12.83
N ALA A 7 -14.68 11.14 13.17
CA ALA A 7 -13.65 10.25 12.64
C ALA A 7 -12.68 9.84 13.75
N ARG A 8 -12.15 8.63 13.67
CA ARG A 8 -11.02 8.17 14.50
C ARG A 8 -9.72 8.50 13.79
N THR A 9 -8.70 8.88 14.54
CA THR A 9 -7.38 9.20 14.00
C THR A 9 -6.30 8.39 14.70
N ALA A 10 -5.31 7.96 13.94
CA ALA A 10 -4.07 7.39 14.44
C ALA A 10 -2.92 7.94 13.60
N SER A 11 -1.73 8.07 14.20
CA SER A 11 -0.56 8.53 13.47
C SER A 11 0.72 7.97 14.04
N ARG A 12 1.72 7.83 13.19
CA ARG A 12 3.06 7.44 13.59
C ARG A 12 4.10 8.27 12.84
N SER A 13 5.18 8.60 13.52
CA SER A 13 6.25 9.45 12.99
C SER A 13 7.60 8.78 13.17
N PHE A 14 8.49 8.98 12.21
CA PHE A 14 9.89 8.58 12.28
C PHE A 14 10.76 9.77 11.88
N THR A 15 11.72 10.14 12.73
CA THR A 15 12.71 11.18 12.44
C THR A 15 14.07 10.52 12.37
N GLY A 16 14.71 10.59 11.20
CA GLY A 16 16.05 10.04 11.04
C GLY A 16 17.14 11.03 11.46
N SER A 17 18.37 10.52 11.62
CA SER A 17 19.47 11.27 12.23
C SER A 17 20.04 12.38 11.36
N SER A 18 19.83 12.35 10.02
CA SER A 18 20.19 13.47 9.13
C SER A 18 19.09 14.54 9.06
N GLY A 19 18.02 14.37 9.83
CA GLY A 19 16.84 15.22 9.85
C GLY A 19 15.72 14.69 8.94
N GLY A 20 14.65 15.47 8.81
CA GLY A 20 13.47 15.07 8.05
C GLY A 20 12.62 14.03 8.77
N THR A 21 11.35 14.35 8.94
CA THR A 21 10.39 13.48 9.62
C THR A 21 9.38 12.92 8.62
N GLU A 22 9.18 11.61 8.66
CA GLU A 22 8.13 10.92 7.94
C GLU A 22 6.95 10.70 8.86
N HIS A 23 5.74 10.97 8.38
CA HIS A 23 4.51 10.75 9.14
C HIS A 23 3.53 9.91 8.34
N VAL A 24 2.94 8.92 8.99
CA VAL A 24 1.74 8.23 8.51
C VAL A 24 0.57 8.65 9.39
N ILE A 25 -0.54 9.02 8.74
CA ILE A 25 -1.79 9.43 9.39
C ILE A 25 -2.90 8.55 8.83
N ILE A 26 -3.65 7.89 9.71
CA ILE A 26 -4.87 7.16 9.38
C ILE A 26 -6.05 7.95 9.94
N VAL A 27 -7.07 8.17 9.12
CA VAL A 27 -8.34 8.78 9.51
C VAL A 27 -9.47 7.88 9.03
N GLU A 28 -10.27 7.38 9.95
CA GLU A 28 -11.42 6.52 9.66
C GLU A 28 -12.70 7.25 10.03
N ALA A 29 -13.66 7.35 9.10
CA ALA A 29 -14.98 7.84 9.47
C ALA A 29 -15.65 6.89 10.47
N LEU A 30 -16.42 7.45 11.42
CA LEU A 30 -17.32 6.64 12.25
C LEU A 30 -18.51 6.15 11.41
N PRO A 31 -19.09 4.97 11.73
CA PRO A 31 -20.30 4.50 11.08
C PRO A 31 -21.42 5.54 11.13
N GLY A 32 -21.95 5.89 9.95
CA GLY A 32 -22.95 6.93 9.79
C GLY A 32 -23.66 6.80 8.44
N PRO A 33 -24.85 7.42 8.29
CA PRO A 33 -25.73 7.12 7.17
C PRO A 33 -25.23 7.64 5.82
N ASP A 34 -24.59 8.82 5.78
CA ASP A 34 -24.28 9.51 4.53
C ASP A 34 -22.77 9.63 4.24
N PHE A 35 -22.41 9.55 2.95
CA PHE A 35 -21.03 9.68 2.49
C PHE A 35 -20.53 11.12 2.58
N ALA A 36 -21.37 12.12 2.28
CA ALA A 36 -20.95 13.52 2.33
C ALA A 36 -20.54 13.95 3.75
N GLU A 37 -21.34 13.58 4.75
CA GLU A 37 -21.03 13.81 6.16
C GLU A 37 -19.72 13.14 6.59
N GLN A 38 -19.50 11.89 6.17
CA GLN A 38 -18.25 11.17 6.47
C GLN A 38 -17.05 11.81 5.76
N LEU A 39 -17.20 12.28 4.52
CA LEU A 39 -16.17 12.98 3.78
C LEU A 39 -15.73 14.26 4.48
N GLU A 40 -16.68 15.08 4.93
CA GLU A 40 -16.40 16.28 5.72
C GLU A 40 -15.73 15.94 7.05
N ALA A 41 -16.18 14.89 7.74
CA ALA A 41 -15.59 14.44 8.99
C ALA A 41 -14.13 14.01 8.82
N VAL A 42 -13.83 13.22 7.78
CA VAL A 42 -12.46 12.77 7.46
C VAL A 42 -11.58 13.95 7.08
N ALA A 43 -12.06 14.86 6.21
CA ALA A 43 -11.30 16.04 5.81
C ALA A 43 -10.95 16.96 7.00
N ARG A 44 -11.92 17.21 7.88
CA ARG A 44 -11.73 18.00 9.10
C ARG A 44 -10.75 17.35 10.07
N ALA A 45 -10.91 16.05 10.33
CA ALA A 45 -10.03 15.31 11.23
C ALA A 45 -8.60 15.20 10.69
N TYR A 46 -8.42 15.04 9.37
CA TYR A 46 -7.12 15.08 8.73
C TYR A 46 -6.46 16.46 8.86
N ALA A 47 -7.19 17.56 8.60
CA ALA A 47 -6.67 18.90 8.81
C ALA A 47 -6.29 19.20 10.27
N GLU A 48 -7.05 18.66 11.23
CA GLU A 48 -6.70 18.74 12.65
C GLU A 48 -5.43 17.95 12.98
N MET A 49 -5.26 16.77 12.39
CA MET A 49 -4.03 15.97 12.51
C MET A 49 -2.82 16.71 11.94
N GLN A 50 -2.96 17.35 10.78
CA GLN A 50 -1.88 18.17 10.21
C GLN A 50 -1.48 19.30 11.15
N ARG A 51 -2.44 20.02 11.75
CA ARG A 51 -2.15 21.07 12.74
C ARG A 51 -1.48 20.52 14.00
N ARG A 52 -1.97 19.39 14.52
CA ARG A 52 -1.43 18.75 15.74
C ARG A 52 0.00 18.26 15.56
N LEU A 53 0.34 17.83 14.35
CA LEU A 53 1.69 17.37 13.98
C LEU A 53 2.55 18.50 13.39
N GLU A 54 2.06 19.74 13.39
CA GLU A 54 2.74 20.92 12.85
C GLU A 54 3.18 20.76 11.38
N LEU A 55 2.36 20.07 10.59
CA LEU A 55 2.63 19.76 9.18
C LEU A 55 2.14 20.88 8.26
N ASP A 56 3.06 21.42 7.46
CA ASP A 56 2.70 22.19 6.28
C ASP A 56 1.98 21.28 5.27
N ALA A 57 0.96 21.79 4.59
CA ALA A 57 0.19 21.03 3.60
C ALA A 57 1.08 20.46 2.48
N ALA A 58 2.13 21.19 2.08
CA ALA A 58 3.07 20.78 1.04
C ALA A 58 3.90 19.54 1.39
N THR A 59 3.95 19.13 2.67
CA THR A 59 4.62 17.89 3.09
C THR A 59 3.87 16.63 2.65
N ALA A 60 2.60 16.73 2.24
CA ALA A 60 1.82 15.59 1.77
C ALA A 60 2.42 15.02 0.48
N VAL A 61 2.77 13.73 0.52
CA VAL A 61 3.36 12.99 -0.62
C VAL A 61 2.34 12.04 -1.23
N PHE A 62 1.65 11.27 -0.40
CA PHE A 62 0.73 10.23 -0.84
C PHE A 62 -0.52 10.17 0.04
N ARG A 63 -1.67 9.90 -0.57
CA ARG A 63 -2.95 9.67 0.10
C ARG A 63 -3.65 8.48 -0.56
N ARG A 64 -3.96 7.43 0.21
CA ARG A 64 -4.84 6.34 -0.21
C ARG A 64 -6.19 6.48 0.47
N LEU A 65 -7.24 6.52 -0.33
CA LEU A 65 -8.62 6.62 0.12
C LEU A 65 -9.35 5.32 -0.17
N HIS A 66 -9.80 4.68 0.89
CA HIS A 66 -10.60 3.47 0.82
C HIS A 66 -12.08 3.88 0.89
N VAL A 67 -12.84 3.49 -0.12
CA VAL A 67 -14.26 3.83 -0.27
C VAL A 67 -15.13 2.57 -0.34
N SER A 68 -16.36 2.67 0.14
CA SER A 68 -17.30 1.54 0.08
C SER A 68 -17.90 1.33 -1.31
N ASP A 69 -18.04 2.41 -2.09
CA ASP A 69 -18.72 2.40 -3.40
C ASP A 69 -18.09 3.46 -4.31
N VAL A 70 -16.99 3.10 -4.97
CA VAL A 70 -16.21 4.06 -5.77
C VAL A 70 -17.02 4.60 -6.94
N MET A 71 -17.94 3.82 -7.50
CA MET A 71 -18.75 4.20 -8.66
C MET A 71 -19.64 5.41 -8.34
N ASN A 72 -20.20 5.45 -7.14
CA ASN A 72 -21.09 6.53 -6.70
C ASN A 72 -20.37 7.62 -5.88
N GLN A 73 -19.18 7.33 -5.32
CA GLN A 73 -18.49 8.23 -4.38
C GLN A 73 -17.32 8.99 -5.02
N ALA A 74 -16.73 8.50 -6.13
CA ALA A 74 -15.50 9.06 -6.69
C ALA A 74 -15.62 10.53 -7.13
N VAL A 75 -16.76 10.94 -7.71
CA VAL A 75 -16.94 12.32 -8.20
C VAL A 75 -16.84 13.31 -7.04
N GLN A 76 -17.62 13.08 -5.98
CA GLN A 76 -17.61 13.94 -4.80
C GLN A 76 -16.26 13.87 -4.07
N LEU A 77 -15.65 12.69 -3.98
CA LEU A 77 -14.34 12.53 -3.34
C LEU A 77 -13.23 13.30 -4.06
N ARG A 78 -13.20 13.23 -5.39
CA ARG A 78 -12.19 13.91 -6.22
C ARG A 78 -12.27 15.43 -6.11
N ALA A 79 -13.47 15.98 -5.90
CA ALA A 79 -13.69 17.41 -5.68
C ALA A 79 -13.37 17.88 -4.25
N SER A 80 -12.98 16.98 -3.35
CA SER A 80 -12.69 17.30 -1.95
C SER A 80 -11.23 17.69 -1.73
N PRO A 81 -10.91 18.42 -0.63
CA PRO A 81 -9.53 18.73 -0.23
C PRO A 81 -8.65 17.50 0.03
N LEU A 82 -9.24 16.31 0.17
CA LEU A 82 -8.46 15.09 0.31
C LEU A 82 -7.76 14.70 -0.99
N CYS A 83 -8.35 15.02 -2.14
CA CYS A 83 -7.81 14.71 -3.47
C CYS A 83 -7.22 15.94 -4.18
N ASP A 84 -7.88 17.09 -4.03
CA ASP A 84 -7.52 18.34 -4.69
C ASP A 84 -7.37 19.46 -3.64
N ASP A 85 -6.13 19.61 -3.14
CA ASP A 85 -5.76 20.68 -2.23
C ASP A 85 -4.60 21.50 -2.83
N PRO A 86 -4.89 22.72 -3.34
CA PRO A 86 -3.89 23.59 -3.91
C PRO A 86 -2.75 23.94 -2.93
N ALA A 87 -3.04 24.03 -1.63
CA ALA A 87 -2.03 24.35 -0.61
C ALA A 87 -1.03 23.20 -0.42
N SER A 88 -1.47 21.97 -0.66
CA SER A 88 -0.58 20.79 -0.64
C SER A 88 0.33 20.71 -1.87
N GLY A 89 0.10 21.52 -2.91
CA GLY A 89 0.72 21.28 -4.22
C GLY A 89 0.35 19.88 -4.76
N PRO A 90 1.12 19.30 -5.70
CA PRO A 90 0.76 18.00 -6.24
C PRO A 90 1.02 16.87 -5.21
N VAL A 91 -0.02 16.10 -4.91
CA VAL A 91 -0.01 14.90 -4.05
C VAL A 91 -0.40 13.65 -4.87
N ALA A 92 0.21 12.50 -4.61
CA ALA A 92 -0.20 11.23 -5.22
C ALA A 92 -1.46 10.72 -4.52
N VAL A 93 -2.51 10.38 -5.28
CA VAL A 93 -3.82 10.04 -4.72
C VAL A 93 -4.29 8.72 -5.31
N SER A 94 -4.41 7.70 -4.47
CA SER A 94 -5.01 6.41 -4.79
C SER A 94 -6.42 6.33 -4.21
N VAL A 95 -7.42 6.01 -5.04
CA VAL A 95 -8.81 5.80 -4.62
C VAL A 95 -9.19 4.37 -4.97
N VAL A 96 -9.52 3.57 -3.96
CA VAL A 96 -9.77 2.13 -4.11
C VAL A 96 -11.08 1.77 -3.43
N GLN A 97 -11.94 1.04 -4.14
CA GLN A 97 -13.10 0.41 -3.52
C GLN A 97 -12.66 -0.78 -2.68
N GLN A 98 -12.56 -0.54 -1.39
CA GLN A 98 -12.33 -1.53 -0.34
C GLN A 98 -13.05 -0.99 0.90
N PRO A 99 -14.30 -1.38 1.16
CA PRO A 99 -15.10 -0.82 2.24
C PRO A 99 -14.34 -0.82 3.58
N PRO A 100 -14.12 0.34 4.22
CA PRO A 100 -13.42 0.38 5.50
C PRO A 100 -14.25 -0.19 6.65
N LEU A 101 -13.60 -0.93 7.54
CA LEU A 101 -14.23 -1.72 8.60
C LEU A 101 -13.92 -1.19 10.01
N PRO A 102 -14.89 -1.22 10.94
CA PRO A 102 -16.25 -1.70 10.77
C PRO A 102 -17.20 -0.60 10.22
N GLY A 103 -17.85 -0.85 9.09
CA GLY A 103 -19.07 -0.16 8.67
C GLY A 103 -18.98 1.32 8.29
N SER A 104 -17.80 1.82 7.92
CA SER A 104 -17.65 3.20 7.39
C SER A 104 -17.61 3.20 5.86
N LYS A 105 -17.87 4.35 5.25
CA LYS A 105 -17.85 4.53 3.79
C LYS A 105 -16.52 5.11 3.30
N LEU A 106 -15.72 5.69 4.19
CA LEU A 106 -14.48 6.38 3.84
C LEU A 106 -13.42 6.22 4.94
N ALA A 107 -12.21 5.86 4.53
CA ALA A 107 -11.01 5.99 5.33
C ALA A 107 -9.86 6.55 4.49
N LEU A 108 -8.95 7.26 5.15
CA LEU A 108 -7.75 7.87 4.58
C LEU A 108 -6.51 7.28 5.24
N LEU A 109 -5.54 6.88 4.44
CA LEU A 109 -4.14 6.69 4.82
C LEU A 109 -3.32 7.77 4.11
N ALA A 110 -2.71 8.68 4.85
CA ALA A 110 -1.88 9.76 4.33
C ALA A 110 -0.42 9.59 4.77
N TYR A 111 0.51 9.88 3.86
CA TYR A 111 1.94 9.86 4.10
C TYR A 111 2.54 11.25 3.79
N HIS A 112 3.27 11.77 4.78
CA HIS A 112 3.94 13.06 4.72
C HIS A 112 5.44 12.90 4.91
N VAL A 113 6.20 13.73 4.20
CA VAL A 113 7.63 13.91 4.40
C VAL A 113 7.88 15.38 4.71
N ALA A 114 8.12 15.66 5.98
CA ALA A 114 8.50 16.98 6.48
C ALA A 114 10.03 17.10 6.48
N ALA A 115 10.60 17.47 5.34
CA ALA A 115 12.03 17.64 5.17
C ALA A 115 12.37 18.81 4.23
N PRO A 116 13.49 19.53 4.46
CA PRO A 116 13.95 20.56 3.55
C PRO A 116 14.39 19.95 2.21
N GLY A 117 14.36 20.76 1.14
CA GLY A 117 14.86 20.37 -0.18
C GLY A 117 13.99 19.37 -0.96
N MET A 118 12.82 19.00 -0.44
CA MET A 118 11.86 18.18 -1.17
C MET A 118 11.19 19.00 -2.29
N ALA A 119 11.18 18.46 -3.52
CA ALA A 119 10.49 19.04 -4.66
C ALA A 119 9.51 18.03 -5.27
N LYS A 120 8.32 18.49 -5.65
CA LYS A 120 7.26 17.63 -6.20
C LYS A 120 6.91 18.04 -7.63
N ARG A 121 6.95 17.10 -8.57
CA ARG A 121 6.63 17.30 -9.98
C ARG A 121 5.61 16.29 -10.46
N ARG A 122 4.45 16.78 -10.90
CA ARG A 122 3.43 15.97 -11.56
C ARG A 122 3.91 15.60 -12.97
N ILE A 123 4.11 14.31 -13.24
CA ILE A 123 4.48 13.81 -14.58
C ILE A 123 3.22 13.60 -15.42
N SER A 124 2.20 12.99 -14.83
CA SER A 124 0.88 12.77 -15.43
C SER A 124 -0.18 12.81 -14.32
N PRO A 125 -1.49 12.75 -14.64
CA PRO A 125 -2.54 12.63 -13.62
C PRO A 125 -2.32 11.49 -12.61
N ARG A 126 -1.63 10.41 -13.02
CA ARG A 126 -1.39 9.21 -12.20
C ARG A 126 0.05 9.09 -11.69
N HIS A 127 0.95 9.98 -12.08
CA HIS A 127 2.36 9.90 -11.74
C HIS A 127 2.86 11.18 -11.07
N LEU A 128 3.33 11.04 -9.84
CA LEU A 128 4.00 12.10 -9.09
C LEU A 128 5.44 11.69 -8.81
N LEU A 129 6.39 12.53 -9.23
CA LEU A 129 7.78 12.40 -8.83
C LEU A 129 8.08 13.34 -7.67
N VAL A 130 8.61 12.79 -6.59
CA VAL A 130 9.12 13.55 -5.44
C VAL A 130 10.64 13.42 -5.43
N GLY A 131 11.33 14.52 -5.73
CA GLY A 131 12.79 14.59 -5.67
C GLY A 131 13.27 15.04 -4.30
N LYS A 132 14.29 14.37 -3.77
CA LYS A 132 15.02 14.79 -2.57
C LYS A 132 16.45 14.29 -2.69
N ALA A 133 17.42 15.18 -2.42
CA ALA A 133 18.83 14.92 -2.69
C ALA A 133 19.04 14.38 -4.13
N GLU A 134 19.75 13.27 -4.28
CA GLU A 134 20.02 12.61 -5.57
C GLU A 134 18.93 11.60 -5.97
N LEU A 135 17.90 11.40 -5.14
CA LEU A 135 16.87 10.38 -5.34
C LEU A 135 15.56 10.95 -5.87
N GLY A 136 14.91 10.16 -6.74
CA GLY A 136 13.58 10.43 -7.25
C GLY A 136 12.59 9.36 -6.82
N HIS A 137 11.60 9.73 -6.01
CA HIS A 137 10.56 8.83 -5.52
C HIS A 137 9.31 8.97 -6.40
N LEU A 138 9.08 8.01 -7.27
CA LEU A 138 7.95 7.98 -8.19
C LEU A 138 6.77 7.24 -7.55
N TRP A 139 5.68 7.97 -7.38
CA TRP A 139 4.39 7.44 -6.95
C TRP A 139 3.46 7.36 -8.15
N SER A 140 3.06 6.14 -8.50
CA SER A 140 2.12 5.84 -9.57
C SER A 140 0.83 5.33 -8.94
N THR A 141 -0.28 6.04 -9.13
CA THR A 141 -1.53 5.76 -8.41
C THR A 141 -2.72 5.62 -9.34
N GLY A 142 -3.52 4.56 -9.13
CA GLY A 142 -4.74 4.31 -9.90
C GLY A 142 -4.48 4.05 -11.38
N LEU A 143 -3.44 3.28 -11.70
CA LEU A 143 -3.17 2.78 -13.05
C LEU A 143 -4.25 1.77 -13.42
N CYS A 144 -5.20 2.19 -14.25
CA CYS A 144 -6.30 1.37 -14.77
C CYS A 144 -6.69 1.86 -16.17
N VAL A 145 -7.52 1.15 -16.91
CA VAL A 145 -7.93 1.65 -18.24
C VAL A 145 -8.85 2.88 -18.11
N GLY A 146 -9.63 3.00 -17.04
CA GLY A 146 -10.54 4.12 -16.74
C GLY A 146 -11.89 3.99 -17.45
N GLU A 147 -11.87 3.55 -18.70
CA GLU A 147 -13.03 3.34 -19.56
C GLU A 147 -12.89 2.05 -20.38
N ALA A 148 -12.56 0.92 -19.74
CA ALA A 148 -12.43 -0.35 -20.46
C ALA A 148 -13.73 -0.72 -21.21
N PRO A 149 -13.62 -1.17 -22.47
CA PRO A 149 -14.77 -1.67 -23.21
C PRO A 149 -15.24 -3.01 -22.62
N PRO A 150 -16.54 -3.35 -22.70
CA PRO A 150 -17.01 -4.69 -22.38
C PRO A 150 -16.69 -5.69 -23.52
N PRO A 151 -16.50 -6.99 -23.22
CA PRO A 151 -16.43 -7.57 -21.89
C PRO A 151 -15.14 -7.18 -21.16
N ALA A 152 -15.16 -7.23 -19.82
CA ALA A 152 -13.97 -6.96 -19.02
C ALA A 152 -12.87 -8.00 -19.32
N ASP A 153 -11.62 -7.54 -19.38
CA ASP A 153 -10.45 -8.35 -19.75
C ASP A 153 -9.30 -8.06 -18.79
N ALA A 154 -9.15 -8.93 -17.78
CA ALA A 154 -8.10 -8.80 -16.78
C ALA A 154 -6.69 -8.90 -17.40
N THR A 155 -6.54 -9.66 -18.48
CA THR A 155 -5.28 -9.83 -19.19
C THR A 155 -4.87 -8.54 -19.89
N ALA A 156 -5.75 -7.94 -20.70
CA ALA A 156 -5.47 -6.69 -21.39
C ALA A 156 -5.22 -5.53 -20.41
N GLN A 157 -6.01 -5.45 -19.33
CA GLN A 157 -5.88 -4.39 -18.34
C GLN A 157 -4.61 -4.54 -17.48
N THR A 158 -4.21 -5.77 -17.14
CA THR A 158 -2.93 -6.03 -16.47
C THR A 158 -1.77 -5.55 -17.34
N ARG A 159 -1.76 -5.88 -18.64
CA ARG A 159 -0.73 -5.39 -19.57
C ARG A 159 -0.70 -3.86 -19.61
N ALA A 160 -1.86 -3.23 -19.80
CA ALA A 160 -1.95 -1.78 -19.90
C ALA A 160 -1.41 -1.06 -18.65
N ALA A 161 -1.73 -1.55 -17.45
CA ALA A 161 -1.24 -0.96 -16.21
C ALA A 161 0.30 -1.07 -16.06
N PHE A 162 0.88 -2.22 -16.41
CA PHE A 162 2.33 -2.40 -16.38
C PHE A 162 3.04 -1.63 -17.50
N ASP A 163 2.48 -1.59 -18.71
CA ASP A 163 3.03 -0.82 -19.83
C ASP A 163 3.07 0.69 -19.51
N GLU A 164 2.04 1.23 -18.84
CA GLU A 164 2.02 2.62 -18.37
C GLU A 164 3.14 2.88 -17.34
N LEU A 165 3.33 1.96 -16.38
CA LEU A 165 4.41 2.06 -15.38
C LEU A 165 5.80 1.98 -16.02
N VAL A 166 6.01 1.00 -16.90
CA VAL A 166 7.28 0.79 -17.62
C VAL A 166 7.61 2.00 -18.47
N GLY A 167 6.65 2.50 -19.25
CA GLY A 167 6.83 3.68 -20.10
C GLY A 167 7.18 4.92 -19.29
N THR A 168 6.52 5.12 -18.14
CA THR A 168 6.82 6.24 -17.24
C THR A 168 8.21 6.13 -16.63
N LEU A 169 8.60 4.95 -16.14
CA LEU A 169 9.96 4.72 -15.60
C LEU A 169 11.03 4.98 -16.66
N ALA A 170 10.86 4.43 -17.87
CA ALA A 170 11.78 4.66 -18.98
C ALA A 170 11.89 6.16 -19.33
N GLY A 171 10.77 6.89 -19.33
CA GLY A 171 10.77 8.34 -19.52
C GLY A 171 11.48 9.14 -18.43
N GLN A 172 11.71 8.54 -17.24
CA GLN A 172 12.51 9.12 -16.17
C GLN A 172 13.93 8.50 -16.08
N GLY A 173 14.34 7.71 -17.09
CA GLY A 173 15.65 7.07 -17.14
C GLY A 173 15.81 5.83 -16.25
N GLY A 174 14.70 5.26 -15.77
CA GLY A 174 14.68 4.04 -14.95
C GLY A 174 14.08 2.84 -15.67
N THR A 175 14.14 1.68 -15.01
CA THR A 175 13.56 0.42 -15.48
C THR A 175 12.67 -0.21 -14.42
N LEU A 176 11.79 -1.13 -14.84
CA LEU A 176 10.95 -1.87 -13.89
C LEU A 176 11.82 -2.68 -12.91
N ALA A 177 12.84 -3.39 -13.40
CA ALA A 177 13.69 -4.23 -12.56
C ALA A 177 14.53 -3.44 -11.54
N GLU A 178 15.09 -2.30 -11.93
CA GLU A 178 16.05 -1.58 -11.09
C GLU A 178 15.37 -0.61 -10.12
N ASN A 179 14.16 -0.13 -10.45
CA ASN A 179 13.56 0.99 -9.73
C ASN A 179 12.23 0.69 -9.07
N ALA A 180 11.44 -0.30 -9.54
CA ALA A 180 10.16 -0.59 -8.92
C ALA A 180 10.36 -1.34 -7.59
N VAL A 181 9.99 -0.69 -6.50
CA VAL A 181 10.20 -1.22 -5.14
C VAL A 181 8.96 -1.95 -4.64
N ARG A 182 7.78 -1.43 -4.95
CA ARG A 182 6.52 -1.91 -4.38
C ARG A 182 5.35 -1.74 -5.35
N THR A 183 4.51 -2.78 -5.49
CA THR A 183 3.26 -2.72 -6.27
C THR A 183 2.06 -3.19 -5.45
N TRP A 184 0.91 -2.58 -5.73
CA TRP A 184 -0.40 -3.00 -5.23
C TRP A 184 -1.31 -3.22 -6.43
N ILE A 185 -1.78 -4.44 -6.62
CA ILE A 185 -2.63 -4.84 -7.75
C ILE A 185 -4.00 -5.17 -7.16
N TYR A 186 -4.97 -4.33 -7.49
CA TYR A 186 -6.36 -4.50 -7.09
C TYR A 186 -7.09 -5.25 -8.19
N VAL A 187 -7.63 -6.41 -7.85
CA VAL A 187 -8.32 -7.30 -8.77
C VAL A 187 -9.78 -7.37 -8.34
N LYS A 188 -10.71 -6.96 -9.20
CA LYS A 188 -12.14 -7.10 -8.93
C LYS A 188 -12.53 -8.56 -9.06
N ASP A 189 -13.41 -9.06 -8.18
CA ASP A 189 -13.81 -10.47 -8.16
C ASP A 189 -12.57 -11.40 -8.16
N VAL A 190 -11.66 -11.17 -7.21
CA VAL A 190 -10.34 -11.78 -7.11
C VAL A 190 -10.39 -13.31 -7.14
N ASP A 191 -11.44 -13.93 -6.58
CA ASP A 191 -11.63 -15.38 -6.60
C ASP A 191 -11.81 -15.94 -8.04
N VAL A 192 -12.14 -15.07 -9.01
CA VAL A 192 -12.35 -15.41 -10.43
C VAL A 192 -11.20 -14.90 -11.31
N LEU A 193 -10.79 -13.64 -11.15
CA LEU A 193 -9.90 -12.96 -12.10
C LEU A 193 -8.42 -12.95 -11.72
N TYR A 194 -8.06 -13.46 -10.53
CA TYR A 194 -6.68 -13.41 -10.07
C TYR A 194 -5.72 -14.23 -10.96
N GLN A 195 -6.15 -15.39 -11.46
CA GLN A 195 -5.28 -16.24 -12.28
C GLN A 195 -4.90 -15.57 -13.61
N ASP A 196 -5.85 -14.92 -14.29
CA ASP A 196 -5.60 -14.19 -15.54
C ASP A 196 -4.55 -13.08 -15.34
N MET A 197 -4.61 -12.38 -14.21
CA MET A 197 -3.61 -11.38 -13.83
C MET A 197 -2.24 -12.03 -13.61
N VAL A 198 -2.16 -13.14 -12.87
CA VAL A 198 -0.89 -13.85 -12.61
C VAL A 198 -0.25 -14.38 -13.90
N ASP A 199 -1.04 -15.03 -14.75
CA ASP A 199 -0.60 -15.61 -16.03
C ASP A 199 -0.12 -14.52 -17.00
N THR A 200 -0.71 -13.33 -16.92
CA THR A 200 -0.27 -12.18 -17.71
C THR A 200 1.00 -11.53 -17.14
N ARG A 201 1.05 -11.35 -15.83
CA ARG A 201 2.14 -10.65 -15.13
C ARG A 201 3.45 -11.42 -15.23
N THR A 202 3.41 -12.74 -15.09
CA THR A 202 4.60 -13.60 -15.06
C THR A 202 5.53 -13.43 -16.27
N PRO A 203 5.07 -13.61 -17.53
CA PRO A 203 5.91 -13.38 -18.70
C PRO A 203 6.27 -11.90 -18.91
N LEU A 204 5.44 -10.96 -18.43
CA LEU A 204 5.75 -9.52 -18.49
C LEU A 204 6.96 -9.20 -17.60
N LEU A 205 6.98 -9.66 -16.35
CA LEU A 205 8.09 -9.47 -15.43
C LEU A 205 9.39 -10.05 -15.99
N ALA A 206 9.32 -11.28 -16.55
CA ALA A 206 10.48 -11.91 -17.16
C ALA A 206 11.07 -11.10 -18.34
N ARG A 207 10.21 -10.51 -19.20
CA ARG A 207 10.65 -9.63 -20.29
C ARG A 207 11.38 -8.38 -19.80
N HIS A 208 11.12 -7.95 -18.57
CA HIS A 208 11.76 -6.81 -17.93
C HIS A 208 12.89 -7.21 -16.97
N GLY A 209 13.37 -8.46 -17.01
CA GLY A 209 14.53 -8.91 -16.24
C GLY A 209 14.23 -9.29 -14.79
N LEU A 210 12.96 -9.45 -14.43
CA LEU A 210 12.50 -9.91 -13.11
C LEU A 210 12.20 -11.41 -13.20
N THR A 211 13.14 -12.25 -12.74
CA THR A 211 13.12 -13.72 -12.84
C THR A 211 13.57 -14.38 -11.53
N THR A 212 13.52 -15.71 -11.48
CA THR A 212 14.00 -16.52 -10.34
C THR A 212 15.50 -16.39 -10.09
N GLU A 213 16.27 -15.98 -11.10
CA GLU A 213 17.72 -15.78 -11.04
C GLU A 213 18.09 -14.36 -10.62
N THR A 214 17.15 -13.41 -10.71
CA THR A 214 17.34 -12.02 -10.30
C THR A 214 16.54 -11.74 -9.02
N HIS A 215 15.36 -11.16 -9.16
CA HIS A 215 14.43 -10.79 -8.12
C HIS A 215 13.05 -10.49 -8.73
N TYR A 216 12.06 -10.35 -7.87
CA TYR A 216 10.77 -9.78 -8.20
C TYR A 216 10.51 -8.47 -7.42
N ILE A 217 9.30 -7.92 -7.56
CA ILE A 217 8.89 -6.72 -6.82
C ILE A 217 8.09 -7.17 -5.59
N ALA A 218 8.25 -6.50 -4.45
CA ALA A 218 7.33 -6.71 -3.34
C ALA A 218 5.91 -6.34 -3.81
N ALA A 219 4.95 -7.26 -3.73
CA ALA A 219 3.59 -7.04 -4.27
C ALA A 219 2.47 -7.38 -3.28
N THR A 220 1.30 -6.75 -3.46
CA THR A 220 0.02 -7.21 -2.90
C THR A 220 -0.93 -7.39 -4.07
N GLY A 221 -1.59 -8.54 -4.14
CA GLY A 221 -2.64 -8.83 -5.10
C GLY A 221 -3.93 -9.16 -4.35
N ILE A 222 -4.87 -8.22 -4.32
CA ILE A 222 -6.00 -8.23 -3.39
C ILE A 222 -7.29 -7.77 -4.07
N GLU A 223 -8.45 -8.16 -3.53
CA GLU A 223 -9.72 -7.60 -3.98
C GLU A 223 -9.73 -6.07 -3.93
N GLY A 224 -10.14 -5.44 -5.02
CA GLY A 224 -10.42 -4.01 -5.04
C GLY A 224 -10.78 -3.52 -6.44
N ALA A 225 -11.39 -2.35 -6.52
CA ALA A 225 -11.80 -1.75 -7.79
C ALA A 225 -11.50 -0.25 -7.87
N CYS A 226 -11.32 0.25 -9.09
CA CYS A 226 -11.31 1.68 -9.41
C CYS A 226 -12.68 2.13 -9.92
N GLY A 227 -12.80 3.42 -10.30
CA GLY A 227 -14.08 4.03 -10.72
C GLY A 227 -14.59 3.63 -12.12
N GLY A 228 -13.90 2.76 -12.85
CA GLY A 228 -14.30 2.33 -14.18
C GLY A 228 -15.17 1.08 -14.12
N ARG A 229 -16.33 1.11 -14.80
CA ARG A 229 -17.35 0.04 -14.70
C ARG A 229 -16.83 -1.34 -15.09
N HIS A 230 -16.05 -1.41 -16.16
CA HIS A 230 -15.45 -2.66 -16.67
C HIS A 230 -13.95 -2.76 -16.37
N ASP A 231 -13.41 -1.83 -15.60
CA ASP A 231 -12.06 -1.97 -15.08
C ASP A 231 -12.11 -3.02 -13.96
N VAL A 232 -11.43 -4.13 -14.20
CA VAL A 232 -11.27 -5.25 -13.28
C VAL A 232 -9.87 -5.32 -12.70
N ILE A 233 -8.92 -4.55 -13.25
CA ILE A 233 -7.57 -4.38 -12.72
C ILE A 233 -7.30 -2.89 -12.48
N ALA A 234 -6.79 -2.58 -11.30
CA ALA A 234 -6.14 -1.30 -11.00
C ALA A 234 -4.80 -1.56 -10.30
N MET A 235 -3.85 -0.65 -10.45
CA MET A 235 -2.54 -0.79 -9.84
C MET A 235 -2.02 0.52 -9.25
N ASP A 236 -1.44 0.44 -8.05
CA ASP A 236 -0.51 1.45 -7.55
C ASP A 236 0.92 0.89 -7.60
N ALA A 237 1.90 1.77 -7.74
CA ALA A 237 3.30 1.43 -7.63
C ALA A 237 4.12 2.55 -6.96
N TYR A 238 5.15 2.14 -6.25
CA TYR A 238 6.18 3.02 -5.71
C TYR A 238 7.53 2.58 -6.25
N SER A 239 8.27 3.54 -6.80
CA SER A 239 9.59 3.32 -7.40
C SER A 239 10.59 4.35 -6.91
N VAL A 240 11.87 3.96 -6.85
CA VAL A 240 12.97 4.84 -6.45
C VAL A 240 14.01 4.89 -7.57
N LEU A 241 14.19 6.09 -8.12
CA LEU A 241 15.20 6.44 -9.12
C LEU A 241 16.47 6.87 -8.41
N GLY A 242 17.63 6.57 -9.00
CA GLY A 242 18.95 6.89 -8.41
C GLY A 242 19.43 5.87 -7.36
N LEU A 243 18.77 4.71 -7.24
CA LEU A 243 19.24 3.63 -6.38
C LEU A 243 20.66 3.19 -6.77
N VAL A 244 21.52 3.03 -5.77
CA VAL A 244 22.89 2.53 -5.95
C VAL A 244 23.00 1.07 -5.48
N PRO A 245 24.00 0.31 -5.96
CA PRO A 245 24.23 -1.07 -5.53
C PRO A 245 24.32 -1.19 -4.00
N GLY A 246 23.62 -2.17 -3.43
CA GLY A 246 23.60 -2.43 -1.99
C GLY A 246 22.52 -1.66 -1.19
N GLN A 247 21.77 -0.73 -1.80
CA GLN A 247 20.62 -0.11 -1.12
C GLN A 247 19.45 -1.09 -0.95
N VAL A 248 19.25 -2.00 -1.91
CA VAL A 248 18.10 -2.91 -1.92
C VAL A 248 18.49 -4.29 -1.40
N THR A 249 17.65 -4.87 -0.54
CA THR A 249 17.78 -6.25 -0.07
C THR A 249 16.40 -6.89 0.02
N TYR A 250 16.27 -8.16 -0.35
CA TYR A 250 15.00 -8.87 -0.31
C TYR A 250 14.85 -9.66 0.99
N LEU A 251 13.70 -9.50 1.63
CA LEU A 251 13.38 -10.05 2.94
C LEU A 251 12.77 -11.44 2.79
N ASN A 252 13.29 -12.41 3.53
CA ASN A 252 12.77 -13.77 3.56
C ASN A 252 13.13 -14.47 4.88
N ASP A 253 12.25 -15.35 5.33
CA ASP A 253 12.53 -16.31 6.40
C ASP A 253 12.08 -17.70 5.94
N PHE A 254 13.04 -18.53 5.52
CA PHE A 254 12.74 -19.86 4.98
C PHE A 254 12.39 -20.92 6.05
N SER A 255 12.51 -20.57 7.34
CA SER A 255 12.02 -21.44 8.42
C SER A 255 10.51 -21.34 8.58
N ARG A 256 9.91 -20.20 8.18
CA ARG A 256 8.48 -19.91 8.31
C ARG A 256 7.76 -19.82 6.98
N LEU A 257 8.43 -19.37 5.93
CA LEU A 257 7.85 -19.07 4.63
C LEU A 257 8.55 -19.86 3.54
N CYS A 258 7.83 -20.27 2.50
CA CYS A 258 8.46 -20.90 1.34
C CYS A 258 9.24 -19.84 0.53
N PRO A 259 10.40 -20.20 -0.05
CA PRO A 259 10.96 -19.42 -1.15
C PRO A 259 9.89 -19.19 -2.21
N THR A 260 9.75 -17.95 -2.67
CA THR A 260 8.73 -17.57 -3.66
C THR A 260 8.92 -18.34 -4.98
N LYS A 261 10.17 -18.66 -5.31
CA LYS A 261 10.58 -19.52 -6.43
C LYS A 261 10.11 -20.98 -6.34
N ASP A 262 9.88 -21.52 -5.14
CA ASP A 262 9.50 -22.93 -4.94
C ASP A 262 7.97 -23.09 -4.95
N TYR A 263 7.23 -22.02 -5.26
CA TYR A 263 5.79 -21.93 -5.10
C TYR A 263 5.07 -21.19 -6.25
N ASP A 264 5.69 -21.09 -7.44
CA ASP A 264 5.15 -20.47 -8.66
C ASP A 264 4.57 -19.06 -8.46
N VAL A 265 5.16 -18.27 -7.54
CA VAL A 265 4.75 -16.88 -7.30
C VAL A 265 5.84 -15.87 -7.67
N THR A 266 5.46 -14.84 -8.42
CA THR A 266 6.36 -13.83 -9.00
C THR A 266 6.38 -12.53 -8.20
N PHE A 267 6.76 -12.60 -6.92
CA PHE A 267 6.91 -11.42 -6.03
C PHE A 267 7.90 -11.68 -4.89
N GLU A 268 8.40 -10.62 -4.26
CA GLU A 268 9.24 -10.71 -3.06
C GLU A 268 8.40 -10.61 -1.78
N ARG A 269 8.72 -11.40 -0.74
CA ARG A 269 7.96 -11.35 0.54
C ARG A 269 8.10 -10.01 1.26
N GLY A 270 9.24 -9.36 1.08
CA GLY A 270 9.41 -7.96 1.39
C GLY A 270 10.66 -7.41 0.74
N THR A 271 10.74 -6.08 0.66
CA THR A 271 11.89 -5.38 0.11
C THR A 271 12.37 -4.35 1.13
N ARG A 272 13.66 -4.35 1.43
CA ARG A 272 14.33 -3.35 2.24
C ARG A 272 15.08 -2.38 1.33
N VAL A 273 14.88 -1.08 1.54
CA VAL A 273 15.65 -0.02 0.89
C VAL A 273 16.38 0.78 1.97
N GLY A 274 17.71 0.77 1.93
CA GLY A 274 18.57 1.49 2.85
C GLY A 274 18.93 2.89 2.34
N TYR A 275 18.90 3.86 3.26
CA TYR A 275 19.39 5.23 3.09
C TYR A 275 20.46 5.55 4.14
N ALA A 276 21.06 6.73 4.09
CA ALA A 276 22.11 7.11 5.04
C ALA A 276 21.71 6.96 6.52
N ASP A 277 20.49 7.39 6.87
CA ASP A 277 20.04 7.52 8.27
C ASP A 277 18.91 6.55 8.66
N ARG A 278 18.33 5.85 7.69
CA ARG A 278 17.17 4.97 7.90
C ARG A 278 17.09 3.88 6.84
N ALA A 279 16.26 2.87 7.09
CA ALA A 279 15.88 1.89 6.09
C ALA A 279 14.37 1.66 6.10
N HIS A 280 13.78 1.61 4.89
CA HIS A 280 12.37 1.32 4.68
C HIS A 280 12.19 -0.16 4.36
N HIS A 281 11.20 -0.79 4.98
CA HIS A 281 10.90 -2.21 4.83
C HIS A 281 9.48 -2.34 4.31
N PHE A 282 9.34 -2.65 3.02
CA PHE A 282 8.07 -2.81 2.34
C PHE A 282 7.64 -4.26 2.45
N ILE A 283 6.63 -4.54 3.30
CA ILE A 283 6.12 -5.89 3.52
C ILE A 283 5.00 -6.18 2.51
N SER A 284 5.14 -7.29 1.79
CA SER A 284 4.12 -7.76 0.85
C SER A 284 2.85 -8.24 1.53
N GLY A 285 1.78 -8.40 0.75
CA GLY A 285 0.57 -9.06 1.20
C GLY A 285 0.93 -10.41 1.82
N THR A 286 0.74 -10.50 3.14
CA THR A 286 1.15 -11.64 3.93
C THR A 286 -0.07 -12.27 4.57
N ALA A 287 -0.31 -13.54 4.26
CA ALA A 287 -1.41 -14.34 4.77
C ALA A 287 -0.92 -15.51 5.65
N SER A 288 -1.87 -16.32 6.13
CA SER A 288 -1.59 -17.49 6.98
C SER A 288 -1.04 -18.66 6.15
N ILE A 289 0.27 -18.64 5.94
CA ILE A 289 1.01 -19.62 5.13
C ILE A 289 2.17 -20.25 5.91
N ASP A 290 2.51 -21.50 5.61
CA ASP A 290 3.70 -22.19 6.14
C ASP A 290 4.89 -22.22 5.15
N HIS A 291 5.99 -22.83 5.59
CA HIS A 291 7.22 -22.97 4.80
C HIS A 291 7.07 -23.88 3.57
N LEU A 292 5.95 -24.59 3.45
CA LEU A 292 5.59 -25.43 2.29
C LEU A 292 4.53 -24.75 1.41
N GLY A 293 4.19 -23.48 1.69
CA GLY A 293 3.20 -22.74 0.92
C GLY A 293 1.74 -23.09 1.26
N ARG A 294 1.48 -23.90 2.28
CA ARG A 294 0.12 -24.37 2.62
C ARG A 294 -0.60 -23.36 3.52
N VAL A 295 -1.92 -23.30 3.38
CA VAL A 295 -2.77 -22.52 4.28
C VAL A 295 -2.74 -23.12 5.69
N VAL A 296 -2.48 -22.29 6.70
CA VAL A 296 -2.47 -22.70 8.11
C VAL A 296 -3.72 -22.17 8.80
N HIS A 297 -4.33 -22.98 9.67
CA HIS A 297 -5.58 -22.65 10.39
C HIS A 297 -6.78 -22.31 9.48
N PRO A 298 -7.15 -23.20 8.53
CA PRO A 298 -8.33 -22.98 7.68
C PRO A 298 -9.58 -22.80 8.56
N GLY A 299 -10.38 -21.77 8.25
CA GLY A 299 -11.64 -21.48 8.95
C GLY A 299 -11.53 -20.70 10.27
N ASP A 300 -10.33 -20.36 10.74
CA ASP A 300 -10.13 -19.61 12.00
C ASP A 300 -9.38 -18.30 11.75
N VAL A 301 -10.11 -17.18 11.60
CA VAL A 301 -9.49 -15.89 11.26
C VAL A 301 -8.53 -15.38 12.32
N ILE A 302 -8.75 -15.67 13.60
CA ILE A 302 -7.90 -15.16 14.69
C ILE A 302 -6.58 -15.92 14.68
N ARG A 303 -6.61 -17.25 14.55
CA ARG A 303 -5.38 -18.03 14.42
C ARG A 303 -4.65 -17.75 13.10
N GLN A 304 -5.38 -17.49 12.01
CA GLN A 304 -4.76 -17.03 10.77
C GLN A 304 -4.07 -15.69 10.97
N LEU A 305 -4.71 -14.74 11.66
CA LEU A 305 -4.13 -13.44 11.95
C LEU A 305 -2.86 -13.57 12.80
N ASP A 306 -2.86 -14.39 13.84
CA ASP A 306 -1.67 -14.64 14.66
C ASP A 306 -0.53 -15.23 13.84
N ARG A 307 -0.83 -16.20 12.96
CA ARG A 307 0.15 -16.78 12.04
C ARG A 307 0.70 -15.73 11.08
N THR A 308 -0.18 -14.92 10.49
CA THR A 308 0.15 -13.82 9.59
C THR A 308 1.08 -12.81 10.26
N LEU A 309 0.75 -12.34 11.47
CA LEU A 309 1.60 -11.41 12.22
C LEU A 309 2.96 -12.03 12.57
N GLY A 310 3.00 -13.32 12.91
CA GLY A 310 4.24 -14.04 13.14
C GLY A 310 5.09 -14.26 11.87
N ASN A 311 4.48 -14.23 10.69
CA ASN A 311 5.19 -14.24 9.41
C ASN A 311 5.77 -12.85 9.10
N VAL A 312 4.98 -11.79 9.32
CA VAL A 312 5.45 -10.39 9.17
C VAL A 312 6.61 -10.09 10.11
N GLU A 313 6.52 -10.50 11.37
CA GLU A 313 7.61 -10.34 12.35
C GLU A 313 8.90 -11.01 11.88
N ALA A 314 8.82 -12.24 11.36
CA ALA A 314 9.98 -12.96 10.85
C ALA A 314 10.62 -12.26 9.63
N LEU A 315 9.80 -11.76 8.71
CA LEU A 315 10.27 -10.97 7.57
C LEU A 315 10.99 -9.69 8.03
N LEU A 316 10.41 -8.96 8.98
CA LEU A 316 11.03 -7.76 9.54
C LEU A 316 12.35 -8.10 10.24
N GLN A 317 12.40 -9.19 11.01
CA GLN A 317 13.62 -9.65 11.69
C GLN A 317 14.75 -9.97 10.69
N SER A 318 14.42 -10.55 9.53
CA SER A 318 15.41 -10.79 8.46
C SER A 318 16.03 -9.50 7.90
N GLY A 319 15.35 -8.37 8.03
CA GLY A 319 15.82 -7.03 7.66
C GLY A 319 16.43 -6.22 8.81
N ALA A 320 16.60 -6.81 10.00
CA ALA A 320 16.96 -6.13 11.25
C ALA A 320 15.90 -5.10 11.73
N ALA A 321 14.62 -5.42 11.54
CA ALA A 321 13.46 -4.69 12.04
C ALA A 321 12.55 -5.58 12.91
N SER A 322 11.52 -4.97 13.50
CA SER A 322 10.51 -5.63 14.32
C SER A 322 9.11 -5.08 14.02
N LEU A 323 8.07 -5.71 14.57
CA LEU A 323 6.69 -5.19 14.49
C LEU A 323 6.58 -3.79 15.09
N GLU A 324 7.44 -3.44 16.05
CA GLU A 324 7.49 -2.09 16.62
C GLU A 324 7.97 -1.08 15.60
N ASP A 325 8.66 -1.43 14.51
CA ASP A 325 9.14 -0.47 13.53
C ASP A 325 8.09 -0.13 12.44
N LEU A 326 6.95 -0.84 12.42
CA LEU A 326 5.88 -0.61 11.45
C LEU A 326 5.30 0.80 11.59
N MET A 327 5.25 1.57 10.51
CA MET A 327 4.60 2.87 10.46
C MET A 327 3.07 2.75 10.43
N TYR A 328 2.57 1.68 9.81
CA TYR A 328 1.16 1.30 9.80
C TYR A 328 1.00 -0.20 9.46
N LEU A 329 -0.20 -0.72 9.68
CA LEU A 329 -0.65 -2.01 9.17
C LEU A 329 -1.98 -1.82 8.42
N LEU A 330 -2.06 -2.28 7.17
CA LEU A 330 -3.31 -2.40 6.45
C LEU A 330 -3.77 -3.87 6.50
N VAL A 331 -4.99 -4.09 6.95
CA VAL A 331 -5.58 -5.41 7.18
C VAL A 331 -6.72 -5.61 6.19
N TYR A 332 -6.57 -6.59 5.31
CA TYR A 332 -7.61 -7.01 4.38
C TYR A 332 -8.37 -8.18 4.98
N LEU A 333 -9.66 -7.98 5.18
CA LEU A 333 -10.55 -8.99 5.76
C LEU A 333 -11.49 -9.53 4.69
N ARG A 334 -11.55 -10.86 4.54
CA ARG A 334 -12.46 -11.49 3.58
C ARG A 334 -13.92 -11.30 3.98
N ASP A 335 -14.25 -11.63 5.22
CA ASP A 335 -15.62 -11.55 5.75
C ASP A 335 -15.73 -10.34 6.71
N PRO A 336 -16.48 -9.28 6.34
CA PRO A 336 -16.60 -8.09 7.18
C PRO A 336 -17.27 -8.36 8.53
N THR A 337 -18.00 -9.47 8.71
CA THR A 337 -18.62 -9.85 9.99
C THR A 337 -17.59 -10.24 11.06
N ASP A 338 -16.35 -10.53 10.66
CA ASP A 338 -15.24 -10.81 11.57
C ASP A 338 -14.53 -9.55 12.10
N SER A 339 -14.92 -8.37 11.61
CA SER A 339 -14.22 -7.12 11.88
C SER A 339 -14.07 -6.80 13.38
N ASP A 340 -15.12 -6.95 14.17
CA ASP A 340 -15.08 -6.62 15.60
C ASP A 340 -14.10 -7.51 16.37
N ARG A 341 -14.12 -8.83 16.13
CA ARG A 341 -13.21 -9.77 16.80
C ARG A 341 -11.75 -9.56 16.37
N VAL A 342 -11.52 -9.28 15.09
CA VAL A 342 -10.18 -8.98 14.54
C VAL A 342 -9.66 -7.66 15.09
N GLN A 343 -10.48 -6.62 15.13
CA GLN A 343 -10.11 -5.33 15.70
C GLN A 343 -9.76 -5.44 17.19
N TRP A 344 -10.55 -6.17 17.97
CA TRP A 344 -10.27 -6.40 19.39
C TRP A 344 -8.92 -7.12 19.58
N HIS A 345 -8.66 -8.17 18.80
CA HIS A 345 -7.41 -8.92 18.85
C HIS A 345 -6.19 -8.06 18.49
N LEU A 346 -6.30 -7.25 17.43
CA LEU A 346 -5.24 -6.34 16.99
C LEU A 346 -4.93 -5.25 18.03
N ARG A 347 -5.95 -4.65 18.66
CA ARG A 347 -5.75 -3.66 19.72
C ARG A 347 -5.01 -4.25 20.92
N ALA A 348 -5.23 -5.52 21.24
CA ALA A 348 -4.54 -6.20 22.32
C ALA A 348 -3.08 -6.51 21.97
N ARG A 349 -2.79 -6.89 20.71
CA ARG A 349 -1.46 -7.30 20.26
C ARG A 349 -0.55 -6.13 19.84
N LEU A 350 -1.13 -5.09 19.25
CA LEU A 350 -0.43 -3.97 18.62
C LEU A 350 -1.07 -2.61 19.02
N PRO A 351 -1.12 -2.27 20.32
CA PRO A 351 -1.97 -1.18 20.84
C PRO A 351 -1.60 0.23 20.34
N HIS A 352 -0.38 0.44 19.85
CA HIS A 352 0.12 1.76 19.43
C HIS A 352 0.31 1.89 17.91
N LEU A 353 0.13 0.80 17.17
CA LEU A 353 0.33 0.80 15.73
C LEU A 353 -0.90 1.44 15.06
N PRO A 354 -0.74 2.41 14.13
CA PRO A 354 -1.83 2.80 13.26
C PRO A 354 -2.26 1.62 12.39
N ILE A 355 -3.51 1.19 12.54
CA ILE A 355 -4.06 0.05 11.81
C ILE A 355 -5.30 0.53 11.05
N LEU A 356 -5.36 0.24 9.76
CA LEU A 356 -6.57 0.41 8.95
C LEU A 356 -7.05 -0.98 8.53
N MET A 357 -8.33 -1.26 8.71
CA MET A 357 -8.94 -2.51 8.29
C MET A 357 -9.96 -2.23 7.19
N VAL A 358 -9.91 -3.00 6.11
CA VAL A 358 -10.82 -2.88 4.98
C VAL A 358 -11.32 -4.25 4.56
N GLN A 359 -12.49 -4.29 3.94
CA GLN A 359 -12.96 -5.50 3.27
C GLN A 359 -12.12 -5.71 2.01
N GLY A 360 -11.51 -6.88 1.92
CA GLY A 360 -10.67 -7.30 0.81
C GLY A 360 -10.48 -8.82 0.85
N PRO A 361 -11.33 -9.59 0.16
CA PRO A 361 -11.05 -10.98 -0.18
C PRO A 361 -9.62 -11.17 -0.70
N VAL A 362 -8.99 -12.25 -0.24
CA VAL A 362 -7.60 -12.61 -0.59
C VAL A 362 -7.61 -13.51 -1.84
N CYS A 363 -6.51 -13.62 -2.57
CA CYS A 363 -6.46 -14.44 -3.80
C CYS A 363 -6.72 -15.94 -3.62
N ARG A 364 -6.61 -16.47 -2.39
CA ARG A 364 -7.05 -17.84 -2.07
C ARG A 364 -8.24 -17.81 -1.12
N PRO A 365 -9.35 -18.47 -1.45
CA PRO A 365 -10.56 -18.51 -0.63
C PRO A 365 -10.34 -18.86 0.85
N GLU A 366 -9.40 -19.76 1.14
CA GLU A 366 -9.11 -20.24 2.50
C GLU A 366 -8.34 -19.24 3.37
N TRP A 367 -7.73 -18.22 2.76
CA TRP A 367 -7.15 -17.09 3.49
C TRP A 367 -8.26 -16.09 3.82
N LEU A 368 -8.50 -15.94 5.12
CA LEU A 368 -9.54 -15.10 5.68
C LEU A 368 -9.04 -13.68 5.99
N VAL A 369 -7.73 -13.53 6.14
CA VAL A 369 -7.05 -12.27 6.45
C VAL A 369 -5.68 -12.22 5.76
N GLU A 370 -5.37 -11.06 5.20
CA GLU A 370 -4.04 -10.69 4.70
C GLU A 370 -3.65 -9.34 5.30
N VAL A 371 -2.37 -9.13 5.60
CA VAL A 371 -1.86 -7.84 6.08
C VAL A 371 -0.68 -7.36 5.25
N GLU A 372 -0.49 -6.06 5.22
CA GLU A 372 0.70 -5.41 4.66
C GLU A 372 1.08 -4.17 5.47
N GLY A 373 2.28 -3.64 5.24
CA GLY A 373 2.72 -2.41 5.88
C GLY A 373 4.11 -1.98 5.45
N ILE A 374 4.52 -0.81 5.94
CA ILE A 374 5.88 -0.29 5.78
C ILE A 374 6.45 -0.07 7.17
N ALA A 375 7.63 -0.62 7.43
CA ALA A 375 8.41 -0.32 8.64
C ALA A 375 9.60 0.58 8.33
N ILE A 376 10.01 1.38 9.31
CA ILE A 376 11.16 2.26 9.21
C ILE A 376 12.05 2.07 10.43
N THR A 377 13.30 1.70 10.18
CA THR A 377 14.33 1.57 11.22
C THR A 377 15.37 2.67 11.06
N ALA A 378 15.92 3.16 12.16
CA ALA A 378 17.13 3.99 12.11
C ALA A 378 18.33 3.15 11.67
N GLN A 379 19.25 3.76 10.92
CA GLN A 379 20.57 3.20 10.65
C GLN A 379 21.61 4.31 10.46
N SER A 380 22.88 3.92 10.34
CA SER A 380 23.98 4.86 10.06
C SER A 380 24.86 4.27 8.96
N GLN A 381 24.50 4.55 7.71
CA GLN A 381 25.19 4.07 6.50
C GLN A 381 25.59 5.27 5.62
N PRO A 382 26.57 6.10 6.05
CA PRO A 382 26.86 7.40 5.43
C PRO A 382 27.34 7.35 3.97
N PHE A 383 27.63 6.16 3.44
CA PHE A 383 27.97 5.94 2.03
C PHE A 383 26.73 5.73 1.13
N LEU A 384 25.56 5.50 1.73
CA LEU A 384 24.29 5.46 0.99
C LEU A 384 23.76 6.88 0.80
N PRO A 385 22.97 7.14 -0.26
CA PRO A 385 22.26 8.39 -0.43
C PRO A 385 21.37 8.74 0.77
N ASP A 386 21.20 10.03 1.03
CA ASP A 386 20.20 10.54 1.97
C ASP A 386 18.78 10.20 1.46
N PHE A 387 17.87 9.93 2.40
CA PHE A 387 16.44 9.76 2.11
C PHE A 387 15.81 11.09 1.72
#